data_AF-A0A0F5P9D8-F1
#
_entry.id   AF-A0A0F5P9D8-F1
#
_cell.length_a   1.000
_cell.length_b   1.000
_cell.length_c   1.000
_cell.angle_alpha   90.00
_cell.angle_beta   90.00
_cell.angle_gamma   90.00
#
_symmetry.space_group_name_H-M   'P 1'
#
loop_
_entity.id
_entity.type
_entity.pdbx_description
1 polymer ?
#
loop_
_entity_poly.entity_id
_entity_poly.type
_entity_poly.pdbx_seq_one_letter_code
_entity_poly.pdbx_strand_id
1 'polypeptide(L)' 'MEDIMTIESTRCCDDFALWPDGSWATLGDISNGDYHWKSDDYEIISYLETERLTALGVYE' A
#
# COMPACT_ATOMS: atom_id res chain seq x y z
N MET A 1 -14.96 -18.84 -15.37
CA MET A 1 -15.14 -18.82 -13.90
C MET A 1 -14.21 -17.77 -13.39
N GLU A 2 -14.64 -16.54 -13.66
CA GLU A 2 -14.06 -15.29 -13.26
C GLU A 2 -14.37 -15.11 -11.77
N ASP A 3 -13.50 -15.63 -10.91
CA ASP A 3 -13.64 -15.48 -9.45
C ASP A 3 -12.39 -14.80 -8.87
N ILE A 4 -11.96 -13.69 -9.50
CA ILE A 4 -10.94 -12.78 -8.93
C ILE A 4 -11.56 -11.62 -8.14
N MET A 5 -12.88 -11.62 -7.96
CA MET A 5 -13.64 -10.59 -7.24
C MET A 5 -13.97 -11.01 -5.78
N THR A 6 -13.22 -11.95 -5.20
CA THR A 6 -13.38 -12.41 -3.80
C THR A 6 -12.12 -12.16 -2.96
N ILE A 7 -11.41 -11.07 -3.23
CA ILE A 7 -10.45 -10.48 -2.26
C ILE A 7 -10.99 -9.18 -1.65
N GLU A 8 -12.29 -8.96 -1.72
CA GLU A 8 -12.97 -7.69 -1.39
C GLU A 8 -13.01 -7.29 0.08
N SER A 9 -12.55 -8.05 1.08
CA SER A 9 -12.89 -7.64 2.45
C SER A 9 -11.97 -8.12 3.57
N THR A 10 -10.66 -7.95 3.39
CA THR A 10 -9.76 -7.75 4.55
C THR A 10 -8.62 -6.76 4.23
N ARG A 11 -8.82 -5.93 3.18
CA ARG A 11 -7.84 -4.98 2.64
C ARG A 11 -8.35 -3.56 2.87
N CYS A 12 -7.88 -2.90 3.92
CA CYS A 12 -8.11 -1.46 4.01
C CYS A 12 -7.03 -0.75 4.84
N CYS A 13 -6.37 -1.42 5.79
CA CYS A 13 -5.35 -0.78 6.64
C CYS A 13 -3.92 -1.30 6.45
N ASP A 14 -3.72 -2.53 5.97
CA ASP A 14 -2.38 -3.12 5.81
C ASP A 14 -1.76 -2.87 4.44
N ASP A 15 -2.50 -2.36 3.46
CA ASP A 15 -1.92 -2.01 2.17
C ASP A 15 -1.03 -0.76 2.29
N PHE A 16 -0.06 -0.65 1.40
CA PHE A 16 0.99 0.36 1.44
C PHE A 16 0.85 1.32 0.27
N ALA A 17 1.02 2.60 0.52
CA ALA A 17 1.22 3.62 -0.50
C ALA A 17 2.70 3.81 -0.77
N LEU A 18 3.10 3.70 -2.03
CA LEU A 18 4.44 3.98 -2.52
C LEU A 18 4.44 5.27 -3.34
N TRP A 19 5.31 6.20 -2.96
CA TRP A 19 5.54 7.42 -3.74
C TRP A 19 6.70 7.24 -4.73
N PRO A 20 6.73 8.04 -5.81
CA PRO A 20 7.80 7.99 -6.81
C PRO A 20 9.20 8.32 -6.28
N ASP A 21 9.28 8.96 -5.11
CA ASP A 21 10.52 9.19 -4.37
C ASP A 21 11.08 7.91 -3.70
N GLY A 22 10.34 6.80 -3.72
CA GLY A 22 10.70 5.53 -3.07
C GLY A 22 10.28 5.46 -1.59
N SER A 23 9.83 6.57 -1.02
CA SER A 23 9.17 6.62 0.28
C SER A 23 7.86 5.81 0.26
N TRP A 24 7.52 5.16 1.37
CA TRP A 24 6.28 4.40 1.52
C TRP A 24 5.60 4.67 2.88
N ALA A 25 4.31 4.40 2.97
CA ALA A 25 3.51 4.47 4.21
C ALA A 25 2.36 3.47 4.17
N THR A 26 1.77 3.12 5.31
CA THR A 26 0.52 2.34 5.32
C THR A 26 -0.67 3.23 4.99
N LEU A 27 -1.70 2.66 4.35
CA LEU A 27 -2.94 3.40 4.09
C LEU A 27 -3.64 3.86 5.38
N GLY A 28 -3.44 3.12 6.49
CA GLY A 28 -3.89 3.55 7.81
C GLY A 28 -3.29 4.90 8.24
N ASP A 29 -2.00 5.11 7.98
CA ASP A 29 -1.29 6.35 8.32
C ASP A 29 -1.72 7.54 7.45
N ILE A 30 -1.96 7.27 6.15
CA ILE A 30 -2.49 8.28 5.22
C ILE A 30 -3.92 8.67 5.62
N SER A 31 -4.77 7.69 5.93
CA SER A 31 -6.15 7.90 6.39
C SER A 31 -6.21 8.66 7.71
N ASN A 32 -5.22 8.47 8.59
CA ASN A 32 -5.07 9.23 9.83
C ASN A 32 -4.63 10.69 9.59
N GLY A 33 -4.25 11.04 8.37
CA GLY A 33 -3.89 12.41 8.00
C GLY A 33 -2.41 12.75 8.13
N ASP A 34 -1.55 11.77 8.45
CA ASP A 34 -0.11 12.02 8.68
C ASP A 34 0.62 12.43 7.39
N TYR A 35 0.04 12.09 6.23
CA TYR A 35 0.59 12.32 4.89
C TYR A 35 -0.19 13.34 4.04
N HIS A 36 -1.07 14.15 4.63
CA HIS A 36 -1.87 15.16 3.90
C HIS A 36 -1.05 16.24 3.18
N TRP A 37 0.24 16.36 3.49
CA TRP A 37 1.19 17.28 2.85
C TRP A 37 1.89 16.68 1.61
N LYS A 38 1.65 15.40 1.33
CA LYS A 38 2.30 14.64 0.26
C LYS A 38 1.31 14.45 -0.91
N SER A 39 1.83 14.23 -2.12
CA SER A 39 0.99 14.05 -3.31
C SER A 39 0.08 12.83 -3.15
N ASP A 40 -1.18 12.95 -3.56
CA ASP A 40 -2.11 11.81 -3.65
C ASP A 40 -1.70 10.82 -4.77
N ASP A 41 -0.72 11.18 -5.61
CA ASP A 41 -0.09 10.31 -6.59
C ASP A 41 0.85 9.30 -5.92
N TYR A 42 0.26 8.27 -5.34
CA TYR A 42 0.95 7.08 -4.86
C TYR A 42 0.39 5.82 -5.51
N GLU A 43 1.24 4.81 -5.64
CA GLU A 43 0.82 3.47 -6.03
C GLU A 43 0.44 2.69 -4.78
N ILE A 44 -0.71 2.01 -4.80
CA ILE A 44 -1.13 1.12 -3.71
C ILE A 44 -0.57 -0.27 -3.99
N ILE A 45 0.32 -0.72 -3.11
CA ILE A 45 0.90 -2.07 -3.11
C ILE A 45 0.26 -2.85 -1.99
N SER A 46 -0.21 -4.05 -2.31
CA SER A 46 -0.82 -4.85 -1.26
C SER A 46 0.21 -5.49 -0.34
N TYR A 47 -0.12 -5.63 0.95
CA TYR A 47 0.71 -6.35 1.92
C TYR A 47 1.04 -7.79 1.51
N LEU A 48 0.23 -8.39 0.62
CA LEU A 48 0.46 -9.73 0.06
C LEU A 48 1.52 -9.74 -1.04
N GLU A 49 1.90 -8.60 -1.61
CA GLU A 49 2.97 -8.47 -2.61
C GLU A 49 4.34 -8.41 -1.92
N THR A 50 4.66 -9.45 -1.14
CA THR A 50 5.89 -9.57 -0.34
C THR A 50 7.16 -9.39 -1.19
N GLU A 51 7.18 -9.88 -2.42
CA GLU A 51 8.30 -9.69 -3.36
C GLU A 51 8.59 -8.22 -3.68
N ARG A 52 7.55 -7.40 -3.89
CA ARG A 52 7.71 -5.96 -4.14
C ARG A 52 8.08 -5.23 -2.85
N LEU A 53 7.50 -5.63 -1.73
CA LEU A 53 7.78 -5.03 -0.43
C LEU A 53 9.22 -5.31 0.03
N THR A 54 9.76 -6.51 -0.24
CA THR A 54 11.18 -6.81 -0.03
C THR A 54 12.07 -5.98 -0.96
N ALA A 55 11.69 -5.80 -2.23
CA ALA A 55 12.46 -4.95 -3.15
C ALA A 55 12.49 -3.46 -2.73
N LEU A 56 11.45 -3.02 -2.01
CA LEU A 56 11.33 -1.68 -1.45
C LEU A 56 11.98 -1.53 -0.06
N GLY A 57 12.50 -2.61 0.52
CA GLY A 57 13.09 -2.61 1.86
C GLY A 57 12.06 -2.46 3.00
N VAL A 58 10.80 -2.80 2.75
CA VAL A 58 9.72 -2.79 3.76
C VAL A 58 9.81 -4.02 4.66
N TYR A 59 10.19 -5.17 4.09
CA TYR A 59 10.45 -6.42 4.81
C TYR A 59 11.90 -6.87 4.58
N GLU A 60 12.52 -7.44 5.62
CA GLU A 60 13.86 -8.04 5.61
C GLU A 60 13.82 -9.55 5.32
#